data_AF-A0A136INR3-F1
#
_entry.id   AF-A0A136INR3-F1
#
_cell.length_a   1.000
_cell.length_b   1.000
_cell.length_c   1.000
_cell.angle_alpha   90.00
_cell.angle_beta   90.00
_cell.angle_gamma   90.00
#
_symmetry.space_group_name_H-M   'P 1'
#
loop_
_entity.id
_entity.type
_entity.pdbx_description
1 polymer ?
#
loop_
_entity_poly.entity_id
_entity_poly.type
_entity_poly.pdbx_seq_one_letter_code
_entity_poly.pdbx_strand_id
1 'polypeptide(L)'
;MLTAPLTLLALALPLVAAAPAVEVRQTFPHDPNADPRCTLFADNDGSLSLARFAQSWGVLFRDVIHWNPSLTAEGGNFITGQSYCVKVSS
;
A
#
# COMPACT_ATOMS: atom_id res chain seq x y z
N MET A 1 15.79 21.75 62.14
CA MET A 1 14.58 21.33 61.40
C MET A 1 14.95 21.35 59.92
N LEU A 2 15.24 20.19 59.33
CA LEU A 2 15.57 20.05 57.91
C LEU A 2 14.38 19.39 57.22
N THR A 3 13.66 20.15 56.39
CA THR A 3 12.60 19.61 55.53
C THR A 3 13.23 19.13 54.23
N ALA A 4 13.34 17.82 54.05
CA ALA A 4 13.71 17.22 52.77
C ALA A 4 12.53 17.35 51.79
N PRO A 5 12.74 17.80 50.54
CA PRO A 5 11.65 17.87 49.57
C PRO A 5 11.41 16.48 48.96
N LEU A 6 10.15 16.03 48.99
CA LEU A 6 9.71 14.85 48.26
C LEU A 6 9.80 15.15 46.75
N THR A 7 10.79 14.60 46.06
CA THR A 7 10.85 14.59 44.61
C THR A 7 9.89 13.53 44.07
N LEU A 8 8.75 14.00 43.55
CA LEU A 8 7.76 13.19 42.86
C LEU A 8 8.33 12.76 41.49
N LEU A 9 8.71 11.48 41.33
CA LEU A 9 9.19 10.95 40.05
C LEU A 9 7.96 10.58 39.19
N ALA A 10 7.56 11.46 38.29
CA ALA A 10 6.49 11.19 37.34
C ALA A 10 7.00 10.27 36.22
N LEU A 11 6.55 9.01 36.21
CA LEU A 11 6.76 8.08 35.10
C LEU A 11 5.86 8.47 33.93
N ALA A 12 6.43 9.16 32.93
CA ALA A 12 5.76 9.41 31.67
C ALA A 12 5.71 8.11 30.86
N LEU A 13 4.52 7.52 30.70
CA LEU A 13 4.32 6.45 29.70
C LEU A 13 4.37 7.08 28.30
N PRO A 14 5.23 6.59 27.39
CA PRO A 14 5.19 7.04 26.02
C PRO A 14 3.90 6.48 25.39
N LEU A 15 3.00 7.38 24.99
CA LEU A 15 1.86 7.02 24.16
C LEU A 15 2.40 6.67 22.77
N VAL A 16 2.69 5.40 22.53
CA VAL A 16 2.99 4.91 21.18
C VAL A 16 1.67 4.94 20.42
N ALA A 17 1.44 6.00 19.66
CA ALA A 17 0.37 6.05 18.68
C ALA A 17 0.70 5.04 17.57
N ALA A 18 0.12 3.85 17.65
CA ALA A 18 0.08 2.96 16.49
C ALA A 18 -0.80 3.65 15.44
N ALA A 19 -0.20 4.13 14.35
CA ALA A 19 -0.97 4.54 13.19
C ALA A 19 -1.84 3.35 12.76
N PRO A 20 -3.13 3.56 12.39
CA PRO A 20 -3.92 2.48 11.85
C PRO A 20 -3.17 1.92 10.64
N ALA A 21 -2.91 0.61 10.66
CA ALA A 21 -2.56 -0.07 9.44
C ALA A 21 -3.73 0.18 8.48
N VAL A 22 -3.49 0.92 7.41
CA VAL A 22 -4.40 0.94 6.28
C VAL A 22 -4.44 -0.51 5.81
N GLU A 23 -5.47 -1.25 6.23
CA GLU A 23 -5.72 -2.60 5.76
C GLU A 23 -6.03 -2.48 4.28
N VAL A 24 -5.03 -2.71 3.45
CA VAL A 24 -5.20 -2.73 2.01
C VAL A 24 -5.96 -4.01 1.73
N ARG A 25 -7.29 -3.88 1.64
CA ARG A 25 -8.15 -4.98 1.27
C ARG A 25 -7.95 -5.28 -0.20
N GLN A 26 -7.05 -6.21 -0.47
CA GLN A 26 -6.96 -6.93 -1.72
C GLN A 26 -8.04 -8.01 -1.67
N THR A 27 -9.16 -7.75 -2.35
CA THR A 27 -10.31 -8.65 -2.35
C THR A 27 -10.25 -9.62 -3.53
N PHE A 28 -9.56 -9.21 -4.60
CA PHE A 28 -9.43 -10.00 -5.81
C PHE A 28 -8.11 -10.80 -5.86
N PRO A 29 -8.05 -11.87 -6.67
CA PRO A 29 -6.78 -12.54 -6.95
C PRO A 29 -5.83 -11.61 -7.73
N HIS A 30 -4.53 -11.84 -7.60
CA HIS A 30 -3.50 -11.17 -8.40
C HIS A 30 -2.68 -12.21 -9.17
N ASP A 31 -1.93 -11.75 -10.17
CA ASP A 31 -1.02 -12.63 -10.91
C ASP A 31 0.15 -13.09 -10.03
N PRO A 32 0.43 -14.40 -9.88
CA PRO A 32 1.55 -14.89 -9.08
C PRO A 32 2.93 -14.46 -9.62
N ASN A 33 3.01 -13.97 -10.86
CA ASN A 33 4.23 -13.44 -11.48
C ASN A 33 4.35 -11.92 -11.38
N ALA A 34 3.47 -11.22 -10.64
CA ALA A 34 3.69 -9.81 -10.31
C ALA A 34 5.07 -9.60 -9.64
N ASP A 35 5.61 -8.38 -9.68
CA ASP A 35 6.95 -8.09 -9.14
C ASP A 35 7.07 -8.66 -7.72
N PRO A 36 8.09 -9.50 -7.44
CA PRO A 36 8.21 -10.18 -6.16
C PRO A 36 8.42 -9.23 -4.97
N ARG A 37 8.73 -7.96 -5.23
CA ARG A 37 8.84 -6.88 -4.24
C ARG A 37 7.51 -6.14 -4.05
N CYS A 38 6.41 -6.57 -4.65
CA CYS A 38 5.13 -5.92 -4.49
C CYS A 38 4.68 -5.91 -3.03
N THR A 39 4.42 -4.73 -2.51
CA THR A 39 3.94 -4.51 -1.13
C THR A 39 2.49 -4.05 -1.10
N LEU A 40 1.92 -3.71 -2.27
CA LEU A 40 0.57 -3.21 -2.40
C LEU A 40 -0.02 -3.63 -3.75
N PHE A 41 -1.05 -4.47 -3.72
CA PHE A 41 -1.97 -4.66 -4.83
C PHE A 41 -3.26 -3.85 -4.61
N ALA A 42 -3.84 -3.42 -5.72
CA ALA A 42 -5.09 -2.70 -5.77
C ALA A 42 -6.09 -3.39 -6.71
N ASP A 43 -7.34 -3.48 -6.28
CA ASP A 43 -8.40 -4.17 -6.98
C ASP A 43 -8.89 -3.37 -8.20
N ASN A 44 -8.97 -4.02 -9.36
CA ASN A 44 -9.64 -3.47 -10.53
C ASN A 44 -11.12 -3.87 -10.51
N ASP A 45 -12.00 -2.98 -10.07
CA ASP A 45 -13.45 -3.17 -10.10
C ASP A 45 -14.09 -2.87 -11.48
N GLY A 46 -13.29 -2.47 -12.46
CA GLY A 46 -13.74 -2.12 -13.81
C GLY A 46 -14.25 -0.68 -13.98
N SER A 47 -14.21 0.15 -12.93
CA SER A 47 -14.70 1.54 -13.00
C SER A 47 -13.74 2.49 -13.73
N LEU A 48 -12.46 2.14 -13.84
CA LEU A 48 -11.40 2.97 -14.41
C LEU A 48 -10.67 2.25 -15.55
N SER A 49 -10.16 3.02 -16.51
CA SER A 49 -9.12 2.52 -17.41
C SER A 49 -7.80 2.35 -16.66
N LEU A 50 -6.88 1.50 -17.14
CA LEU A 50 -5.58 1.28 -16.51
C LEU A 50 -4.81 2.60 -16.27
N ALA A 51 -4.85 3.53 -17.23
CA ALA A 51 -4.20 4.84 -17.07
C ALA A 51 -4.80 5.67 -15.93
N ARG A 52 -6.13 5.66 -15.78
CA ARG A 52 -6.81 6.36 -14.67
C ARG A 52 -6.63 5.65 -13.34
N PHE A 53 -6.60 4.32 -13.35
CA PHE A 53 -6.26 3.49 -12.20
C PHE A 53 -4.83 3.78 -11.69
N ALA A 54 -3.83 3.76 -12.56
CA ALA A 54 -2.45 4.12 -12.20
C ALA A 54 -2.38 5.54 -11.61
N GLN A 55 -3.07 6.49 -12.25
CA GLN A 55 -3.16 7.86 -11.77
C GLN A 55 -3.82 7.97 -10.38
N SER A 56 -4.89 7.21 -10.09
CA SER A 56 -5.55 7.27 -8.77
C SER A 56 -4.65 6.76 -7.64
N TRP A 57 -3.67 5.91 -7.97
CA TRP A 57 -2.64 5.44 -7.04
C TRP A 57 -1.37 6.30 -7.04
N GLY A 58 -1.31 7.35 -7.88
CA GLY A 58 -0.13 8.20 -8.01
C GLY A 58 1.07 7.51 -8.64
N VAL A 59 0.85 6.45 -9.42
CA VAL A 59 1.89 5.63 -10.05
C VAL A 59 1.95 5.92 -11.55
N LEU A 60 3.14 5.85 -12.14
CA LEU A 60 3.27 5.94 -13.59
C LEU A 60 2.69 4.70 -14.27
N PHE A 61 1.97 4.89 -15.38
CA PHE A 61 1.42 3.80 -16.18
C PHE A 61 2.45 2.70 -16.51
N ARG A 62 3.67 3.11 -16.91
CA ARG A 62 4.76 2.19 -17.25
C ARG A 62 5.23 1.36 -16.04
N ASP A 63 5.20 1.94 -14.84
CA ASP A 63 5.62 1.22 -13.64
C ASP A 63 4.58 0.16 -13.25
N VAL A 64 3.28 0.46 -13.40
CA VAL A 64 2.22 -0.54 -13.22
C VAL A 64 2.37 -1.69 -14.22
N ILE A 65 2.67 -1.41 -15.49
CA ILE A 65 2.95 -2.47 -16.47
C ILE A 65 4.19 -3.27 -16.07
N HIS A 66 5.27 -2.60 -15.66
CA HIS A 66 6.51 -3.27 -15.28
C HIS A 66 6.32 -4.21 -14.09
N TRP A 67 5.52 -3.82 -13.10
CA TRP A 67 5.26 -4.63 -11.91
C TRP A 67 4.22 -5.73 -12.13
N ASN A 68 3.51 -5.73 -13.25
CA ASN A 68 2.46 -6.69 -13.56
C ASN A 68 2.68 -7.26 -14.97
N PRO A 69 3.54 -8.27 -15.14
CA PRO A 69 3.93 -8.77 -16.46
C PRO A 69 2.81 -9.47 -17.23
N SER A 70 1.65 -9.68 -16.62
CA SER A 70 0.43 -10.10 -17.32
C SER A 70 -0.21 -9.00 -18.14
N LEU A 71 0.07 -7.73 -17.86
CA LEU A 71 -0.38 -6.61 -18.67
C LEU A 71 0.46 -6.50 -19.95
N THR A 72 -0.17 -6.17 -21.08
CA THR A 72 0.57 -5.84 -22.30
C THR A 72 1.19 -4.45 -22.19
N ALA A 73 2.16 -4.14 -23.07
CA ALA A 73 2.83 -2.84 -23.09
C ALA A 73 1.87 -1.65 -23.33
N GLU A 74 0.73 -1.91 -23.98
CA GLU A 74 -0.34 -0.95 -24.25
C GLU A 74 -1.43 -0.96 -23.17
N GLY A 75 -1.28 -1.77 -22.11
CA GLY A 75 -2.25 -1.90 -21.03
C GLY A 75 -3.39 -2.88 -21.31
N GLY A 76 -3.23 -3.77 -22.30
CA GLY A 76 -4.11 -4.91 -22.51
C GLY A 76 -4.04 -5.89 -21.34
N ASN A 77 -5.01 -6.80 -21.26
CA ASN A 77 -5.15 -7.76 -20.16
C ASN A 77 -5.38 -7.13 -18.77
N PHE A 78 -5.84 -5.87 -18.72
CA PHE A 78 -6.35 -5.21 -17.52
C PHE A 78 -7.81 -5.65 -17.27
N ILE A 79 -7.96 -6.76 -16.55
CA ILE A 79 -9.21 -7.50 -16.35
C ILE A 79 -9.89 -7.05 -15.05
N THR A 80 -11.19 -6.79 -15.11
CA THR A 80 -12.04 -6.56 -13.94
C THR A 80 -12.11 -7.79 -13.04
N GLY A 81 -12.03 -7.60 -11.73
CA GLY A 81 -12.01 -8.69 -10.75
C GLY A 81 -10.62 -9.29 -10.51
N GLN A 82 -9.56 -8.58 -10.90
CA GLN A 82 -8.16 -8.90 -10.59
C GLN A 82 -7.53 -7.73 -9.82
N SER A 83 -6.49 -8.00 -9.03
CA SER A 83 -5.67 -6.98 -8.38
C SER A 83 -4.33 -6.82 -9.07
N TYR A 84 -3.85 -5.58 -9.13
CA TYR A 84 -2.61 -5.21 -9.78
C TYR A 84 -1.66 -4.52 -8.80
N CYS A 85 -0.37 -4.83 -8.90
CA CYS A 85 0.66 -4.21 -8.10
C CYS A 85 0.75 -2.71 -8.38
N VAL A 86 0.69 -1.90 -7.33
CA VAL A 86 0.77 -0.43 -7.37
C VAL A 86 1.84 0.13 -6.43
N LYS A 87 2.57 -0.73 -5.71
CA LYS A 87 3.74 -0.32 -4.91
C LYS A 87 4.70 -1.49 -4.73
N VAL A 88 5.99 -1.23 -4.93
CA VAL A 88 7.08 -2.15 -4.59
C VAL A 88 7.94 -1.61 -3.45
N SER A 89 8.57 -2.48 -2.66
CA SER A 89 9.62 -2.06 -1.73
C SER A 89 10.93 -1.79 -2.47
N SER A 90 11.64 -0.74 -2.03
CA SER A 90 12.99 -0.38 -2.51
C SER A 90 14.05 -1.35 -2.02
#